data_AF-A0A7X9BFN8-F1
#
_entry.id   AF-A0A7X9BFN8-F1
#
_cell.length_a   1.000
_cell.length_b   1.000
_cell.length_c   1.000
_cell.angle_alpha   90.00
_cell.angle_beta   90.00
_cell.angle_gamma   90.00
#
_symmetry.space_group_name_H-M   'P 1'
#
loop_
_entity.id
_entity.type
_entity.pdbx_description
1 polymer ?
#
loop_
_entity_poly.entity_id
_entity_poly.type
_entity_poly.pdbx_seq_one_letter_code
_entity_poly.pdbx_strand_id
1 'polypeptide(L)'
;MSKAQTYFIVALLFALSVAVFAIQNTESISINFLFWQYEGISKVLVILASAAVGAIAVLFLGFWWQFKKAMYIRQLEGEIRTLKARLPQEQAAAAKEEQNTPEETAKTK
;
A
#
# COMPACT_ATOMS: atom_id res chain seq x y z
N MET A 1 -14.50 4.80 -28.01
CA MET A 1 -14.66 5.68 -26.83
C MET A 1 -13.40 5.60 -25.99
N SER A 2 -12.96 6.69 -25.36
CA SER A 2 -11.79 6.62 -24.46
C SER A 2 -12.14 5.84 -23.19
N LYS A 3 -11.15 5.21 -22.56
CA LYS A 3 -11.34 4.50 -21.28
C LYS A 3 -11.94 5.43 -20.22
N ALA A 4 -11.47 6.68 -20.18
CA ALA A 4 -11.99 7.71 -19.28
C ALA A 4 -13.47 8.02 -19.51
N GLN A 5 -13.91 8.16 -20.77
CA GLN A 5 -15.34 8.35 -21.11
C GLN A 5 -16.18 7.14 -20.69
N THR A 6 -15.66 5.93 -20.89
CA THR A 6 -16.36 4.70 -20.47
C THR A 6 -16.53 4.65 -18.96
N TYR A 7 -15.47 4.93 -18.18
CA TYR A 7 -15.55 5.01 -16.73
C TYR A 7 -16.51 6.09 -16.26
N PHE A 8 -16.48 7.27 -16.89
CA PHE A 8 -17.38 8.37 -16.55
C PHE A 8 -18.85 8.00 -16.77
N ILE A 9 -19.18 7.39 -17.92
CA ILE A 9 -20.55 6.94 -18.22
C ILE A 9 -21.01 5.88 -17.20
N VAL A 10 -20.16 4.89 -16.91
CA VAL A 10 -20.48 3.85 -15.91
C VAL A 10 -20.68 4.47 -14.52
N ALA A 11 -19.84 5.40 -14.11
CA ALA A 11 -19.98 6.11 -12.84
C ALA A 11 -21.28 6.92 -12.78
N LEU A 12 -21.68 7.55 -13.89
CA LEU A 12 -22.93 8.30 -13.99
C LEU A 12 -24.16 7.38 -13.85
N LEU A 13 -24.17 6.24 -14.56
CA LEU A 13 -25.24 5.24 -14.45
C LEU A 13 -25.34 4.68 -13.02
N PHE A 14 -24.20 4.44 -12.39
CA PHE A 14 -24.14 4.01 -10.99
C PHE A 14 -24.71 5.07 -10.05
N ALA A 15 -24.31 6.34 -10.21
CA ALA A 15 -24.83 7.45 -9.42
C ALA A 15 -26.36 7.60 -9.57
N LEU A 16 -26.89 7.46 -10.79
CA LEU A 16 -28.33 7.46 -11.04
C LEU A 16 -29.03 6.30 -10.32
N SER A 17 -28.42 5.11 -10.34
CA SER A 17 -28.95 3.94 -9.62
C SER A 17 -29.00 4.17 -8.11
N VAL A 18 -27.97 4.80 -7.53
CA VAL A 18 -27.94 5.21 -6.12
C VAL A 18 -29.03 6.24 -5.82
N ALA A 19 -29.27 7.21 -6.71
CA ALA A 19 -30.34 8.19 -6.54
C ALA A 19 -31.74 7.54 -6.56
N VAL A 20 -31.98 6.58 -7.45
CA VAL A 20 -33.23 5.79 -7.47
C VAL A 20 -33.38 4.98 -6.18
N PHE A 21 -32.32 4.32 -5.73
CA PHE A 21 -32.29 3.62 -4.44
C PHE A 21 -32.64 4.57 -3.28
N ALA A 22 -32.13 5.80 -3.30
CA ALA A 22 -32.40 6.79 -2.27
C ALA A 22 -33.89 7.18 -2.19
N ILE A 23 -34.51 7.40 -3.35
CA ILE A 23 -35.94 7.76 -3.45
C ILE A 23 -36.84 6.60 -3.01
N GLN A 24 -36.46 5.36 -3.31
CA GLN A 24 -37.22 4.18 -2.91
C GLN A 24 -37.11 3.87 -1.41
N ASN A 25 -36.06 4.36 -0.74
CA ASN A 25 -35.75 4.06 0.65
C ASN A 25 -35.76 5.34 1.52
N THR A 26 -36.78 6.18 1.33
CA THR A 26 -36.96 7.44 2.08
C THR A 26 -37.43 7.24 3.51
N GLU A 27 -37.86 6.03 3.86
CA GLU A 27 -38.22 5.68 5.24
C GLU A 27 -37.11 6.04 6.22
N SER A 28 -37.51 6.64 7.34
CA SER A 28 -36.63 6.90 8.46
C SER A 28 -36.58 5.69 9.40
N ILE A 29 -35.45 5.56 10.09
CA ILE A 29 -35.24 4.54 11.12
C ILE A 29 -34.78 5.20 12.42
N SER A 30 -34.99 4.47 13.51
CA SER A 30 -34.40 4.77 14.81
C SER A 30 -33.13 3.94 15.00
N ILE A 31 -32.05 4.59 15.41
CA ILE A 31 -30.75 3.96 15.66
C ILE A 31 -30.50 4.02 17.15
N ASN A 32 -30.43 2.84 17.77
CA ASN A 32 -30.00 2.68 19.15
C ASN A 32 -28.55 2.19 19.14
N PHE A 33 -27.64 2.98 19.70
CA PHE A 33 -26.22 2.66 19.76
C PHE A 33 -25.67 2.92 21.17
N LEU A 34 -25.39 1.85 21.91
CA LEU A 34 -24.96 1.91 23.31
C LEU A 34 -25.93 2.76 24.16
N PHE A 35 -25.56 4.02 24.47
CA PHE A 35 -26.36 4.95 25.27
C PHE A 35 -26.99 6.07 24.42
N TRP A 36 -26.81 6.03 23.10
CA TRP A 36 -27.37 7.01 22.17
C TRP A 36 -28.58 6.43 21.44
N GLN A 37 -29.59 7.27 21.31
CA GLN A 37 -30.79 6.98 20.53
C GLN A 37 -31.01 8.15 19.58
N TYR A 38 -31.02 7.85 18.28
CA TYR A 38 -31.28 8.82 17.24
C TYR A 38 -32.51 8.40 16.46
N GLU A 39 -33.44 9.33 16.28
CA GLU A 39 -34.71 9.09 15.61
C GLU A 39 -34.82 9.91 14.33
N GLY A 40 -35.63 9.45 13.39
CA GLY A 40 -35.91 10.20 12.16
C GLY A 40 -34.74 10.22 11.16
N ILE A 41 -33.71 9.40 11.34
CA ILE A 41 -32.58 9.33 10.39
C ILE A 41 -33.01 8.54 9.16
N SER A 42 -32.78 9.08 7.97
CA SER A 42 -33.03 8.36 6.71
C SER A 42 -32.14 7.11 6.59
N LYS A 43 -32.73 5.96 6.22
CA LYS A 43 -31.99 4.70 6.00
C LYS A 43 -30.80 4.87 5.07
N VAL A 44 -30.99 5.61 3.99
CA VAL A 44 -29.98 5.83 2.94
C VAL A 44 -28.78 6.58 3.51
N LEU A 45 -29.01 7.57 4.36
CA LEU A 45 -27.95 8.34 5.00
C LEU A 45 -27.07 7.44 5.87
N VAL A 46 -27.67 6.51 6.61
CA VAL A 46 -26.94 5.55 7.45
C VAL A 46 -26.05 4.65 6.61
N ILE A 47 -26.58 4.10 5.51
CA ILE A 47 -25.84 3.22 4.60
C ILE A 47 -24.67 3.98 3.95
N LEU A 48 -24.93 5.18 3.41
CA LEU A 48 -23.90 6.00 2.76
C LEU A 48 -22.81 6.44 3.74
N ALA A 49 -23.19 6.88 4.96
CA ALA A 49 -22.24 7.25 5.99
C ALA A 49 -21.37 6.06 6.41
N SER A 50 -21.98 4.88 6.61
CA SER A 50 -21.26 3.66 6.99
C SER A 50 -20.28 3.23 5.89
N ALA A 51 -20.72 3.25 4.63
CA ALA A 51 -19.87 2.94 3.48
C ALA A 51 -18.71 3.95 3.33
N ALA A 52 -18.98 5.25 3.52
CA ALA A 52 -17.96 6.29 3.47
C ALA A 52 -16.91 6.10 4.57
N VAL A 53 -17.34 5.83 5.81
CA VAL A 53 -16.43 5.52 6.93
C VAL A 53 -15.60 4.28 6.63
N GLY A 54 -16.21 3.22 6.08
CA GLY A 54 -15.49 2.02 5.65
C GLY A 54 -14.45 2.29 4.56
N ALA A 55 -14.80 3.09 3.55
CA ALA A 55 -13.86 3.49 2.49
C ALA A 55 -12.68 4.30 3.05
N ILE A 56 -12.94 5.23 3.96
CA ILE A 56 -11.91 6.00 4.66
C ILE A 56 -10.99 5.06 5.45
N ALA A 57 -11.53 4.09 6.18
CA ALA A 57 -10.74 3.11 6.91
C ALA A 57 -9.82 2.29 5.98
N VAL A 58 -10.33 1.83 4.83
CA VAL A 58 -9.53 1.12 3.82
C VAL A 58 -8.44 2.02 3.24
N LEU A 59 -8.72 3.30 2.98
CA LEU A 59 -7.70 4.26 2.52
C LEU A 59 -6.57 4.42 3.55
N PHE A 60 -6.91 4.55 4.84
CA PHE A 60 -5.91 4.64 5.90
C PHE A 60 -5.06 3.36 6.02
N LEU A 61 -5.69 2.19 5.97
CA LEU A 61 -4.98 0.90 5.99
C LEU A 61 -4.05 0.75 4.77
N GLY A 62 -4.54 1.13 3.58
CA GLY A 62 -3.75 1.15 2.36
C GLY A 62 -2.55 2.08 2.49
N PHE A 63 -2.75 3.30 2.96
CA PHE A 63 -1.68 4.28 3.17
C PHE A 63 -0.62 3.76 4.17
N TRP A 64 -1.05 3.17 5.28
CA TRP A 64 -0.15 2.57 6.26
C TRP A 64 0.74 1.47 5.66
N TRP A 65 0.17 0.59 4.85
CA TRP A 65 0.94 -0.45 4.15
C TRP A 65 1.89 0.13 3.11
N GLN A 66 1.47 1.14 2.36
CA GLN A 66 2.36 1.82 1.40
C GLN A 66 3.53 2.49 2.11
N PHE A 67 3.30 3.12 3.26
CA PHE A 67 4.34 3.71 4.08
C PHE A 67 5.36 2.67 4.56
N LYS A 68 4.89 1.53 5.08
CA LYS A 68 5.79 0.41 5.47
C LYS A 68 6.64 -0.09 4.30
N LYS A 69 6.03 -0.26 3.13
CA LYS A 69 6.74 -0.66 1.91
C LYS A 69 7.80 0.37 1.52
N ALA A 70 7.47 1.65 1.56
CA ALA A 70 8.41 2.72 1.25
C ALA A 70 9.61 2.71 2.21
N MET A 71 9.38 2.52 3.52
CA MET A 71 10.46 2.40 4.50
C MET A 71 11.35 1.18 4.23
N TYR A 72 10.74 0.04 3.93
CA TYR A 72 11.48 -1.19 3.61
C TYR A 72 12.33 -1.03 2.34
N ILE A 73 11.79 -0.42 1.29
CA ILE A 73 12.54 -0.13 0.05
C ILE A 73 13.75 0.75 0.36
N ARG A 74 13.59 1.80 1.18
CA ARG A 74 14.71 2.68 1.56
C ARG A 74 15.79 1.96 2.35
N GLN A 75 15.40 1.01 3.21
CA GLN A 75 16.36 0.16 3.92
C GLN A 75 17.16 -0.71 2.93
N LEU A 76 16.48 -1.40 2.03
CA LEU A 76 17.12 -2.26 1.01
C LEU A 76 18.04 -1.45 0.08
N GLU A 77 17.63 -0.26 -0.33
CA GLU A 77 18.48 0.65 -1.10
C GLU A 77 19.75 1.06 -0.33
N GLY A 78 19.65 1.25 1.00
CA GLY A 78 20.78 1.51 1.87
C GLY A 78 21.76 0.33 1.94
N GLU A 79 21.25 -0.88 2.16
CA GLU A 79 22.04 -2.12 2.19
C GLU A 79 22.78 -2.34 0.85
N ILE A 80 22.09 -2.14 -0.28
CA ILE A 80 22.70 -2.22 -1.61
C ILE A 80 23.84 -1.22 -1.77
N ARG A 81 23.67 0.03 -1.29
CA ARG A 81 24.74 1.05 -1.35
C ARG A 81 25.95 0.64 -0.53
N THR A 82 25.75 0.14 0.69
CA THR A 82 26.84 -0.32 1.56
C THR A 82 27.58 -1.51 0.98
N LEU A 83 26.87 -2.52 0.47
CA LEU A 83 27.47 -3.68 -0.18
C LEU A 83 28.26 -3.29 -1.43
N LYS A 84 27.70 -2.43 -2.29
CA LYS A 84 28.41 -1.91 -3.46
C LYS A 84 29.67 -1.12 -3.10
N ALA A 85 29.68 -0.40 -1.99
CA ALA A 85 30.85 0.33 -1.51
C ALA A 85 31.95 -0.58 -0.92
N ARG A 86 31.60 -1.81 -0.49
CA ARG A 86 32.56 -2.80 0.05
C ARG A 86 33.15 -3.73 -1.01
N LEU A 87 32.46 -3.95 -2.12
CA LEU A 87 32.97 -4.71 -3.28
C LEU A 87 34.40 -4.34 -3.72
N PRO A 88 34.81 -3.05 -3.78
CA PRO A 88 36.18 -2.67 -4.15
C PRO A 88 37.22 -3.07 -3.10
N GLN A 89 36.86 -3.08 -1.81
CA GLN A 89 37.77 -3.46 -0.72
C GLN A 89 37.97 -4.98 -0.66
N GLU A 90 36.91 -5.75 -0.92
CA GLU A 90 36.95 -7.20 -0.89
C GLU A 90 37.66 -7.77 -2.13
N GLN A 91 37.47 -7.16 -3.30
CA GLN A 91 38.25 -7.47 -4.51
C GLN A 91 39.73 -7.10 -4.36
N ALA A 92 40.04 -5.99 -3.69
CA ALA A 92 41.42 -5.58 -3.40
C ALA A 92 42.09 -6.43 -2.30
N ALA A 93 41.31 -7.05 -1.41
CA ALA A 93 41.81 -7.99 -0.40
C ALA A 93 42.06 -9.37 -1.01
N ALA A 94 41.15 -9.89 -1.84
CA ALA A 94 41.31 -11.14 -2.56
C ALA A 94 42.52 -11.12 -3.52
N ALA A 95 42.74 -9.99 -4.22
CA ALA A 95 43.93 -9.81 -5.07
C ALA A 95 45.25 -9.78 -4.28
N LYS A 96 45.22 -9.44 -2.98
CA LYS A 96 46.40 -9.45 -2.10
C LYS A 96 46.66 -10.83 -1.49
N GLU A 97 45.64 -11.68 -1.36
CA GLU A 97 45.79 -13.07 -0.90
C GLU A 97 46.32 -14.00 -2.00
N GLU A 98 45.93 -13.81 -3.26
CA GLU A 98 46.52 -14.54 -4.40
C GLU A 98 48.02 -14.26 -4.58
N GLN A 99 48.50 -13.09 -4.15
CA GLN A 99 49.91 -12.70 -4.30
C GLN A 99 50.82 -13.18 -3.15
N ASN A 100 50.24 -13.74 -2.07
CA ASN A 100 50.96 -14.19 -0.87
C ASN A 100 50.96 -15.71 -0.68
N THR A 101 50.51 -16.51 -1.65
CA THR A 101 50.68 -17.97 -1.59
C THR A 101 52.15 -18.30 -1.89
N PRO A 102 52.94 -18.81 -0.92
CA PRO A 102 54.36 -19.03 -1.14
C PRO A 102 54.56 -20.20 -2.09
N GLU A 103 55.35 -19.95 -3.13
CA GLU A 103 55.93 -20.92 -4.05
C GLU A 103 56.99 -21.76 -3.29
N GLU A 104 56.60 -22.51 -2.26
CA GLU A 104 57.48 -23.40 -1.50
C GLU A 104 57.22 -24.86 -1.89
N THR A 105 57.70 -25.28 -3.07
CA THR A 105 57.94 -26.70 -3.44
C THR A 105 58.74 -26.79 -4.73
N ALA A 106 59.92 -26.16 -4.79
CA ALA A 106 60.79 -26.30 -5.96
C ALA A 106 62.30 -26.23 -5.67
N LYS A 107 62.79 -26.66 -4.49
CA LYS A 107 64.22 -26.97 -4.31
C LYS A 107 64.43 -28.12 -3.32
N THR A 108 64.35 -29.35 -3.83
CA THR A 108 65.16 -30.46 -3.31
C THR A 108 65.60 -31.30 -4.50
N LYS A 109 66.80 -31.02 -4.98
CA LYS A 109 67.58 -31.92 -5.81
C LYS A 109 69.00 -31.92 -5.28
#